data_AF-A0A7Z8ZCC6-F1
#
_entry.id   AF-A0A7Z8ZCC6-F1
#
_cell.length_a   1.000
_cell.length_b   1.000
_cell.length_c   1.000
_cell.angle_alpha   90.00
_cell.angle_beta   90.00
_cell.angle_gamma   90.00
#
_symmetry.space_group_name_H-M   'P 1'
#
loop_
_entity.id
_entity.type
_entity.pdbx_description
1 polymer ?
#
loop_
_entity_poly.entity_id
_entity_poly.type
_entity_poly.pdbx_seq_one_letter_code
_entity_poly.pdbx_strand_id
1 'polypeptide(L)'
;MGLFLINFNNQYDSNQTNDTVTARGKTRHTGLETQARYDLGTLTPTLDNVSVYASYAYVNAEIREKGDTYGNQVPFSPKHKGTLGVDYKPGNWTFQSEQRFPVQPVCG
;
A
#
# COMPACT_ATOMS: atom_id res chain seq x y z
N MET A 1 4.71 -7.39 -10.69
CA MET A 1 3.41 -6.70 -10.62
C MET A 1 2.32 -7.75 -10.51
N GLY A 2 1.30 -7.49 -9.68
CA GLY A 2 0.16 -8.38 -9.47
C GLY A 2 -1.12 -7.60 -9.22
N LEU A 3 -2.25 -8.28 -9.43
CA LEU A 3 -3.59 -7.80 -9.11
C LEU A 3 -4.21 -8.69 -8.04
N PHE A 4 -5.05 -8.13 -7.18
CA PHE A 4 -5.74 -8.90 -6.15
C PHE A 4 -7.20 -8.48 -5.96
N LEU A 5 -8.00 -9.43 -5.49
CA LEU A 5 -9.40 -9.27 -5.12
C LEU A 5 -9.66 -10.12 -3.86
N ILE A 6 -10.10 -9.48 -2.79
CA ILE A 6 -10.46 -10.09 -1.53
C ILE A 6 -11.90 -9.70 -1.19
N ASN A 7 -12.76 -10.69 -0.99
CA ASN A 7 -14.09 -10.49 -0.44
C ASN A 7 -14.11 -11.08 0.97
N PHE A 8 -14.28 -10.25 1.99
CA PHE A 8 -14.32 -10.70 3.37
C PHE A 8 -15.71 -10.48 3.95
N ASN A 9 -16.41 -11.59 4.19
CA ASN A 9 -17.80 -11.61 4.62
C ASN A 9 -17.89 -12.16 6.06
N ASN A 10 -18.97 -11.80 6.76
CA ASN A 10 -19.30 -12.34 8.09
C ASN A 10 -18.24 -12.02 9.16
N GLN A 11 -17.70 -10.81 9.13
CA GLN A 11 -16.82 -10.29 10.18
C GLN A 11 -17.65 -10.06 11.45
N TYR A 12 -17.10 -10.46 12.61
CA TYR A 12 -17.76 -10.23 13.90
C TYR A 12 -17.84 -8.74 14.23
N ASP A 13 -16.79 -7.99 13.92
CA ASP A 13 -16.80 -6.53 14.01
C ASP A 13 -17.63 -5.95 12.87
N SER A 14 -18.67 -5.18 13.22
CA SER A 14 -19.48 -4.45 12.25
C SER A 14 -18.71 -3.28 11.65
N ASN A 15 -19.00 -2.95 10.39
CA ASN A 15 -18.48 -1.75 9.74
C ASN A 15 -19.45 -0.56 9.82
N GLN A 16 -20.54 -0.68 10.58
CA GLN A 16 -21.53 0.38 10.82
C GLN A 16 -21.14 1.27 12.01
N THR A 17 -21.74 2.46 12.10
CA THR A 17 -21.50 3.42 13.19
C THR A 17 -21.95 2.93 14.56
N ASN A 18 -23.00 2.11 14.60
CA ASN A 18 -23.45 1.42 15.81
C ASN A 18 -23.39 -0.09 15.59
N ASP A 19 -22.52 -0.76 16.35
CA ASP A 19 -22.43 -2.22 16.31
C ASP A 19 -23.64 -2.84 17.02
N THR A 20 -24.17 -3.92 16.47
CA THR A 20 -25.29 -4.68 17.04
C THR A 20 -24.97 -6.17 17.01
N VAL A 21 -25.53 -6.95 17.93
CA VAL A 21 -25.23 -8.38 18.08
C VAL A 21 -25.42 -9.21 16.79
N THR A 22 -26.28 -8.74 15.89
CA THR A 22 -26.57 -9.36 14.58
C THR A 22 -25.83 -8.74 13.40
N ALA A 23 -25.21 -7.57 13.56
CA ALA A 23 -24.45 -6.95 12.48
C ALA A 23 -23.22 -7.80 12.13
N ARG A 24 -22.88 -7.80 10.84
CA ARG A 24 -21.79 -8.63 10.32
C ARG A 24 -21.05 -7.84 9.27
N GLY A 25 -19.84 -7.42 9.61
CA GLY A 25 -18.97 -6.67 8.71
C GLY A 25 -18.76 -7.41 7.39
N LYS A 26 -18.72 -6.64 6.32
CA LYS A 26 -18.44 -7.13 4.97
C LYS A 26 -17.62 -6.08 4.25
N THR A 27 -16.43 -6.45 3.82
CA THR A 27 -15.52 -5.56 3.11
C THR A 27 -15.02 -6.21 1.82
N ARG A 28 -14.74 -5.38 0.83
CA ARG A 28 -14.14 -5.80 -0.44
C ARG A 28 -12.85 -5.01 -0.65
N HIS A 29 -11.75 -5.71 -0.85
CA HIS A 29 -10.43 -5.12 -1.11
C HIS A 29 -10.00 -5.53 -2.51
N THR A 30 -9.88 -4.56 -3.40
CA THR A 30 -9.36 -4.77 -4.76
C THR A 30 -8.15 -3.92 -4.96
N GLY A 31 -7.13 -4.45 -5.63
CA GLY A 31 -5.93 -3.65 -5.81
C GLY A 31 -4.93 -4.18 -6.79
N LEU A 32 -3.88 -3.38 -6.93
CA LEU A 32 -2.70 -3.63 -7.72
C LEU A 32 -1.49 -3.44 -6.83
N GLU A 33 -0.54 -4.35 -6.91
CA GLU A 33 0.75 -4.24 -6.23
C GLU A 33 1.87 -4.37 -7.25
N THR A 34 2.82 -3.46 -7.18
CA THR A 34 4.00 -3.48 -8.04
C THR A 34 5.23 -3.04 -7.28
N GLN A 35 6.35 -3.62 -7.67
CA GLN A 35 7.67 -3.18 -7.24
C GLN A 35 8.63 -3.38 -8.39
N ALA A 36 9.62 -2.50 -8.48
CA ALA A 36 10.69 -2.58 -9.45
C ALA A 36 11.99 -2.13 -8.80
N ARG A 37 13.09 -2.72 -9.26
CA ARG A 37 14.44 -2.28 -8.95
C ARG A 37 15.23 -2.27 -10.25
N TYR A 38 16.03 -1.23 -10.44
CA TYR A 38 16.83 -1.05 -11.64
C TYR A 38 18.25 -0.60 -11.28
N ASP A 39 19.24 -1.20 -11.94
CA ASP A 39 20.65 -0.84 -11.79
C ASP A 39 21.04 0.16 -12.87
N LEU A 40 21.38 1.39 -12.45
CA LEU A 40 21.70 2.48 -13.37
C LEU A 40 23.10 2.36 -13.98
N GLY A 41 23.97 1.51 -13.43
CA GLY A 41 25.29 1.21 -14.03
C GLY A 41 25.17 0.58 -15.42
N THR A 42 24.05 -0.10 -15.69
CA THR A 42 23.76 -0.67 -17.02
C THR A 42 23.56 0.38 -18.13
N LEU A 43 23.25 1.63 -17.77
CA LEU A 43 23.00 2.72 -18.72
C LEU A 43 24.25 3.55 -18.99
N THR A 44 25.04 3.81 -17.95
CA THR A 44 26.27 4.60 -18.05
C THR A 44 27.23 4.24 -16.92
N PRO A 45 28.55 4.11 -17.20
CA PRO A 45 29.56 3.85 -16.17
C PRO A 45 29.62 4.92 -15.06
N THR A 46 29.14 6.14 -15.34
CA THR A 46 29.08 7.22 -14.33
C THR A 46 28.09 6.95 -13.20
N LEU A 47 27.15 6.04 -13.40
CA LEU A 47 26.15 5.62 -12.41
C LEU A 47 26.42 4.20 -11.91
N ASP A 48 27.63 3.68 -12.09
CA ASP A 48 28.03 2.40 -11.54
C ASP A 48 27.80 2.39 -10.02
N ASN A 49 27.24 1.27 -9.55
CA ASN A 49 26.84 1.06 -8.16
C ASN A 49 25.67 1.94 -7.68
N VAL A 50 24.96 2.63 -8.58
CA VAL A 50 23.70 3.31 -8.27
C VAL A 50 22.54 2.41 -8.68
N SER A 51 21.65 2.13 -7.75
CA SER A 51 20.42 1.37 -8.01
C SER A 51 19.22 2.10 -7.46
N VAL A 52 18.15 2.13 -8.23
CA VAL A 52 16.89 2.77 -7.87
C VAL A 52 15.84 1.71 -7.67
N TYR A 53 14.93 1.93 -6.73
CA TYR A 53 13.81 1.03 -6.49
C TYR A 53 12.55 1.81 -6.17
N ALA A 54 11.42 1.24 -6.59
CA ALA A 54 10.12 1.79 -6.29
C ALA A 54 9.15 0.65 -5.95
N SER A 55 8.28 0.88 -4.99
CA SER A 55 7.13 0.04 -4.68
C SER A 55 5.88 0.88 -4.67
N TYR A 56 4.78 0.32 -5.15
CA TYR A 56 3.51 0.99 -5.25
C TYR A 56 2.36 0.00 -5.12
N ALA A 57 1.40 0.34 -4.27
CA ALA A 57 0.16 -0.38 -4.06
C ALA A 57 -1.01 0.57 -4.24
N TYR A 58 -1.95 0.17 -5.09
CA TYR A 58 -3.28 0.74 -5.17
C TYR A 58 -4.24 -0.20 -4.47
N VAL A 59 -4.93 0.27 -3.43
CA VAL A 59 -5.86 -0.54 -2.63
C VAL A 59 -7.20 0.19 -2.51
N ASN A 60 -8.23 -0.35 -3.15
CA ASN A 60 -9.59 0.12 -2.97
C ASN A 60 -10.32 -0.81 -1.99
N ALA A 61 -10.39 -0.38 -0.74
CA ALA A 61 -11.10 -1.07 0.34
C ALA A 61 -12.46 -0.43 0.58
N GLU A 62 -13.53 -1.17 0.32
CA GLU A 62 -14.91 -0.69 0.40
C GLU A 62 -15.71 -1.52 1.39
N ILE A 63 -16.56 -0.84 2.18
CA ILE A 63 -17.57 -1.47 3.01
C ILE A 63 -18.71 -1.93 2.09
N ARG A 64 -19.01 -3.23 2.16
CA ARG A 64 -20.07 -3.92 1.42
C ARG A 64 -21.11 -4.53 2.36
N GLU A 65 -21.03 -4.24 3.65
CA GLU A 65 -22.08 -4.51 4.63
C GLU A 65 -23.27 -3.58 4.36
N LYS A 66 -24.48 -4.14 4.23
CA LYS A 66 -25.68 -3.34 4.04
C LYS A 66 -26.00 -2.57 5.32
N GLY A 67 -26.10 -1.25 5.21
CA GLY A 67 -26.35 -0.35 6.33
C GLY A 67 -25.90 1.06 5.98
N ASP A 68 -25.82 1.93 6.98
CA ASP A 68 -25.55 3.37 6.80
C ASP A 68 -24.17 3.67 6.22
N THR A 69 -23.23 2.72 6.32
CA THR A 69 -21.86 2.84 5.80
C THR A 69 -21.63 2.07 4.50
N TYR A 70 -22.68 1.51 3.88
CA TYR A 70 -22.54 0.76 2.63
C TYR A 70 -21.94 1.63 1.52
N GLY A 71 -20.85 1.17 0.92
CA GLY A 71 -20.11 1.90 -0.12
C GLY A 71 -19.04 2.85 0.42
N ASN A 72 -18.95 3.08 1.73
CA ASN A 72 -17.90 3.89 2.32
C ASN A 72 -16.54 3.20 2.21
N GLN A 73 -15.48 4.00 2.22
CA GLN A 73 -14.12 3.49 2.29
C GLN A 73 -13.83 2.92 3.68
N VAL A 74 -13.15 1.78 3.73
CA VAL A 74 -12.69 1.21 5.01
C VAL A 74 -11.69 2.19 5.66
N PRO A 75 -11.89 2.57 6.94
CA PRO A 75 -10.97 3.46 7.65
C PRO A 75 -9.52 2.95 7.62
N PHE A 76 -8.56 3.88 7.68
CA PHE A 76 -7.12 3.60 7.70
C PHE A 76 -6.58 2.79 6.51
N SER A 77 -7.32 2.70 5.40
CA SER A 77 -6.89 2.07 4.16
C SER A 77 -6.58 3.14 3.10
N PRO A 78 -5.35 3.72 3.05
CA PRO A 78 -5.00 4.70 2.03
C PRO A 78 -5.06 4.05 0.64
N LYS A 79 -5.71 4.72 -0.32
CA LYS A 79 -5.88 4.18 -1.68
C LYS A 79 -4.57 4.01 -2.43
N HIS A 80 -3.60 4.86 -2.14
CA HIS A 80 -2.29 4.87 -2.78
C HIS A 80 -1.25 4.78 -1.68
N LYS A 81 -0.34 3.81 -1.76
CA LYS A 81 0.81 3.70 -0.87
C LYS A 81 2.04 3.26 -1.66
N GLY A 82 3.20 3.76 -1.33
CA GLY A 82 4.42 3.40 -2.02
C GLY A 82 5.69 3.90 -1.36
N THR A 83 6.80 3.45 -1.92
CA THR A 83 8.14 3.86 -1.54
C THR A 83 8.95 4.09 -2.82
N LEU A 84 9.80 5.10 -2.81
CA LEU A 84 10.80 5.34 -3.85
C LEU A 84 12.13 5.50 -3.14
N GLY A 85 13.18 4.85 -3.64
CA GLY A 85 14.50 4.96 -3.04
C GLY A 85 15.64 4.76 -4.02
N VAL A 86 16.81 5.18 -3.57
CA VAL A 86 18.08 5.13 -4.30
C VAL A 86 19.15 4.60 -3.35
N ASP A 87 19.87 3.57 -3.79
CA ASP A 87 21.03 3.02 -3.12
C ASP A 87 22.27 3.27 -3.96
N TYR A 88 23.29 3.88 -3.38
CA TYR A 88 24.60 4.09 -3.99
C TYR A 88 25.68 3.37 -3.18
N LYS A 89 26.41 2.44 -3.81
CA LYS A 89 27.33 1.52 -3.13
C LYS A 89 28.78 1.57 -3.68
N PRO A 90 29.51 2.69 -3.54
CA PRO A 90 30.88 2.76 -4.04
C PRO A 90 31.86 2.02 -3.11
N GLY A 91 32.51 0.98 -3.64
CA GLY A 91 33.50 0.20 -2.90
C GLY A 91 32.92 -0.42 -1.63
N ASN A 92 33.37 0.03 -0.46
CA ASN A 92 32.91 -0.45 0.85
C ASN A 92 31.84 0.42 1.52
N TRP A 93 31.39 1.49 0.85
CA TRP A 93 30.38 2.40 1.39
C TRP A 93 28.99 2.06 0.88
N THR A 94 27.96 2.40 1.65
CA THR A 94 26.56 2.30 1.23
C THR A 94 25.82 3.54 1.68
N PHE A 95 25.29 4.28 0.70
CA PHE A 95 24.41 5.42 0.91
C PHE A 95 23.01 5.02 0.46
N GLN A 96 22.01 5.27 1.30
CA GLN A 96 20.61 4.99 1.00
C GLN A 96 19.77 6.23 1.22
N SER A 97 18.84 6.48 0.32
CA SER A 97 17.81 7.49 0.48
C SER A 97 16.48 6.89 0.08
N GLU A 98 15.46 7.03 0.94
CA GLU A 98 14.10 6.58 0.65
C GLU A 98 13.06 7.65 0.97
N GLN A 99 11.96 7.62 0.23
CA GLN A 99 10.77 8.41 0.45
C GLN A 99 9.55 7.50 0.45
N ARG A 100 8.60 7.76 1.35
CA ARG A 100 7.38 6.97 1.52
C ARG A 100 6.15 7.85 1.38
N PHE A 101 5.12 7.34 0.73
CA PHE A 101 3.85 8.03 0.52
C PHE A 101 2.64 7.09 0.68
N PRO A 102 1.48 7.56 1.15
CA PRO A 102 1.30 8.88 1.72
C PRO A 102 2.05 8.93 3.06
N VAL A 103 2.48 10.12 3.48
CA VAL A 103 3.00 10.28 4.83
C VAL A 103 1.84 10.02 5.77
N GLN A 104 1.75 8.81 6.32
CA GLN A 104 0.70 8.49 7.28
C GLN A 104 1.00 9.36 8.51
N PRO A 105 0.07 10.23 8.96
CA PRO A 105 0.24 10.86 10.24
C PRO A 105 0.30 9.75 11.30
N VAL A 106 1.37 9.73 12.08
CA VAL A 106 1.41 8.93 13.31
C VAL A 106 0.32 9.54 14.18
N CYS A 107 -0.78 8.80 14.41
CA CYS A 107 -1.78 9.23 15.38
C CYS A 107 -1.05 9.42 16.73
N GLY A 108 -1.02 10.66 17.21
CA GLY A 108 -0.57 11.01 18.56
C GLY A 108 -1.68 10.81 19.58
#